data_AF-A0A8C3G2W0-F1
#
_entry.id   AF-A0A8C3G2W0-F1
#
_cell.length_a   1.000
_cell.length_b   1.000
_cell.length_c   1.000
_cell.angle_alpha   90.00
_cell.angle_beta   90.00
_cell.angle_gamma   90.00
#
_symmetry.space_group_name_H-M   'P 1'
#
loop_
_entity.id
_entity.type
_entity.pdbx_description
1 polymer ?
#
loop_
_entity_poly.entity_id
_entity_poly.type
_entity_poly.pdbx_seq_one_letter_code
_entity_poly.pdbx_strand_id
1 'polypeptide(L)'
;MSAGNTKQEKDESVLGESDDRNFHFEEMSLADDRKLTEEEEHLEATVKNYPNRGVDDFLRNFLSQMSMTETLDCFQTEWTEMAQRGLVNPEHVDVVPDVHVENQRLDSELKNAQREGEEYRLAASAGAETLARVQKERDFQRMQHKRVVQEKNRVIEDIRKLKSQCDHYELALKRSNEKYQAALKQTMLVTLERDKALVQAKSQANLHLQIVQGVRLGEVSEGKCLLK
;
A
#
# COMPACT_ATOMS: atom_id res chain seq x y z
N MET A 1 -28.83 -36.51 -21.37
CA MET A 1 -28.17 -35.54 -22.27
C MET A 1 -27.74 -34.39 -21.38
N SER A 2 -26.59 -34.43 -20.69
CA SER A 2 -25.18 -34.29 -21.14
C SER A 2 -24.90 -33.03 -21.95
N ALA A 3 -23.74 -32.41 -21.64
CA ALA A 3 -23.17 -31.11 -22.04
C ALA A 3 -23.60 -29.94 -21.14
N GLY A 4 -22.75 -29.33 -20.29
CA GLY A 4 -21.30 -29.19 -20.33
C GLY A 4 -20.92 -27.88 -21.00
N ASN A 5 -20.53 -26.87 -20.22
CA ASN A 5 -19.31 -26.09 -20.47
C ASN A 5 -19.07 -25.01 -19.40
N THR A 6 -18.11 -25.34 -18.55
CA THR A 6 -17.22 -24.45 -17.81
C THR A 6 -16.38 -23.65 -18.80
N LYS A 7 -16.34 -22.32 -18.70
CA LYS A 7 -15.23 -21.53 -19.25
C LYS A 7 -14.35 -21.08 -18.09
N GLN A 8 -13.29 -21.85 -17.91
CA GLN A 8 -12.04 -21.40 -17.31
C GLN A 8 -11.42 -20.40 -18.28
N GLU A 9 -11.12 -19.20 -17.81
CA GLU A 9 -10.10 -18.36 -18.44
C GLU A 9 -8.91 -18.37 -17.49
N LYS A 10 -7.93 -19.16 -17.90
CA LYS A 10 -6.64 -19.39 -17.27
C LYS A 10 -5.67 -18.57 -18.09
N ASP A 11 -5.29 -17.40 -17.59
CA ASP A 11 -4.10 -16.70 -18.09
C ASP A 11 -3.02 -16.75 -17.01
N GLU A 12 -1.95 -17.44 -17.39
CA GLU A 12 -0.83 -17.86 -16.59
C GLU A 12 0.38 -17.03 -16.99
N SER A 13 0.94 -16.33 -16.00
CA SER A 13 2.35 -15.88 -15.88
C SER A 13 2.89 -14.85 -16.88
N VAL A 14 3.51 -13.80 -16.36
CA VAL A 14 4.97 -13.60 -16.44
C VAL A 14 5.37 -12.50 -15.44
N LEU A 15 6.56 -12.69 -14.92
CA LEU A 15 7.22 -12.07 -13.78
C LEU A 15 7.42 -10.55 -13.91
N GLY A 16 7.45 -9.92 -12.74
CA GLY A 16 8.03 -8.60 -12.53
C GLY A 16 8.26 -8.42 -11.05
N GLU A 17 9.32 -9.04 -10.53
CA GLU A 17 9.96 -8.58 -9.29
C GLU A 17 10.24 -7.09 -9.47
N SER A 18 9.47 -6.24 -8.79
CA SER A 18 9.74 -4.81 -8.75
C SER A 18 10.35 -4.54 -7.39
N ASP A 19 11.68 -4.54 -7.39
CA ASP A 19 12.57 -3.93 -6.40
C ASP A 19 11.86 -3.04 -5.37
N ASP A 20 11.96 -3.45 -4.11
CA ASP A 20 11.82 -2.59 -2.92
C ASP A 20 12.93 -1.52 -2.95
N ARG A 21 12.81 -0.54 -3.84
CA ARG A 21 13.57 0.71 -3.72
C ARG A 21 12.78 1.67 -2.87
N ASN A 22 13.20 1.76 -1.61
CA ASN A 22 12.97 2.85 -0.68
C ASN A 22 13.05 4.20 -1.43
N PHE A 23 11.91 4.76 -1.83
CA PHE A 23 11.85 6.09 -2.43
C PHE A 23 11.92 7.11 -1.30
N HIS A 24 13.13 7.56 -1.00
CA HIS A 24 13.32 8.75 -0.20
C HIS A 24 12.75 9.95 -0.95
N PHE A 25 11.82 10.64 -0.30
CA PHE A 25 11.35 11.96 -0.70
C PHE A 25 12.53 12.93 -0.55
N GLU A 26 13.14 13.30 -1.66
CA GLU A 26 14.18 14.32 -1.68
C GLU A 26 13.49 15.68 -1.88
N GLU A 27 13.46 16.45 -0.80
CA GLU A 27 12.88 17.78 -0.72
C GLU A 27 13.68 18.73 -1.62
N MET A 28 13.10 19.13 -2.74
CA MET A 28 13.73 20.05 -3.68
C MET A 28 13.75 21.46 -3.06
N SER A 29 14.95 21.92 -2.71
CA SER A 29 15.23 23.24 -2.15
C SER A 29 14.81 24.36 -3.11
N LEU A 30 13.86 25.20 -2.67
CA LEU A 30 13.30 26.40 -3.34
C LEU A 30 14.27 27.60 -3.38
N ALA A 31 15.58 27.37 -3.46
CA ALA A 31 16.58 28.42 -3.22
C ALA A 31 17.12 29.10 -4.50
N ASP A 32 16.86 28.58 -5.70
CA ASP A 32 17.56 29.04 -6.92
C ASP A 32 16.82 30.10 -7.75
N ASP A 33 15.55 30.39 -7.47
CA ASP A 33 14.78 31.38 -8.26
C ASP A 33 15.07 32.84 -7.88
N ARG A 34 15.77 33.08 -6.76
CA ARG A 34 16.06 34.44 -6.26
C ARG A 34 17.05 35.23 -7.12
N LYS A 35 17.78 34.57 -8.02
CA LYS A 35 18.85 35.24 -8.79
C LYS A 35 18.35 35.90 -10.08
N LEU A 36 17.18 35.50 -10.58
CA LEU A 36 16.60 36.05 -11.82
C LEU A 36 15.76 37.31 -11.58
N THR A 37 15.27 37.51 -10.36
CA THR A 37 14.44 38.67 -10.00
C THR A 37 15.22 39.99 -9.92
N GLU A 38 16.52 39.95 -9.61
CA GLU A 38 17.33 41.17 -9.40
C GLU A 38 17.74 41.84 -10.74
N GLU A 39 17.94 41.07 -11.82
CA GLU A 39 18.24 41.63 -13.14
C GLU A 39 16.97 42.13 -13.86
N GLU A 40 15.82 41.54 -13.56
CA GLU A 40 14.53 41.90 -14.18
C GLU A 40 13.92 43.18 -13.58
N GLU A 41 14.05 43.39 -12.26
CA GLU A 41 13.67 44.66 -11.61
C GLU A 41 14.46 45.85 -12.17
N HIS A 42 15.72 45.65 -12.58
CA HIS A 42 16.56 46.70 -13.15
C HIS A 42 16.10 47.11 -14.57
N LEU A 43 15.60 46.16 -15.38
CA LEU A 43 15.00 46.44 -16.68
C LEU A 43 13.61 47.08 -16.54
N GLU A 44 12.80 46.63 -15.58
CA GLU A 44 11.45 47.17 -15.38
C GLU A 44 11.48 48.60 -14.80
N ALA A 45 12.46 48.90 -13.95
CA ALA A 45 12.72 50.26 -13.45
C ALA A 45 13.22 51.22 -14.54
N THR A 46 13.89 50.70 -15.58
CA THR A 46 14.25 51.51 -16.75
C THR A 46 13.03 51.76 -17.65
N VAL A 47 12.09 50.84 -17.78
CA VAL A 47 10.91 51.00 -18.66
C VAL A 47 9.89 52.04 -18.12
N LYS A 48 9.77 52.24 -16.80
CA LYS A 48 8.74 53.11 -16.19
C LYS A 48 8.97 54.62 -16.28
N ASN A 49 10.06 55.11 -16.90
CA ASN A 49 10.48 56.52 -16.83
C ASN A 49 10.71 57.20 -18.19
N TYR A 50 9.84 56.97 -19.17
CA TYR A 50 10.05 57.40 -20.57
C TYR A 50 8.86 58.14 -21.22
N PRO A 51 8.57 59.40 -20.86
CA PRO A 51 7.79 60.26 -21.76
C PRO A 51 8.59 61.53 -22.10
N ASN A 52 9.68 61.37 -22.87
CA ASN A 52 10.44 62.38 -23.65
C ASN A 52 11.94 62.03 -23.68
N ARG A 53 12.32 60.99 -24.43
CA ARG A 53 13.73 60.83 -24.83
C ARG A 53 13.92 61.44 -26.21
N GLY A 54 14.98 62.23 -26.35
CA GLY A 54 15.46 62.68 -27.66
C GLY A 54 15.91 61.48 -28.50
N VAL A 55 15.87 61.65 -29.82
CA VAL A 55 16.40 60.69 -30.81
C VAL A 55 17.84 60.25 -30.49
N ASP A 56 18.67 61.11 -29.91
CA ASP A 56 20.06 60.81 -29.55
C ASP A 56 20.17 59.70 -28.49
N ASP A 57 19.29 59.78 -27.50
CA ASP A 57 19.18 58.84 -26.39
C ASP A 57 18.65 57.48 -26.88
N PHE A 58 17.75 57.48 -27.88
CA PHE A 58 17.33 56.28 -28.59
C PHE A 58 18.45 55.64 -29.38
N LEU A 59 19.23 56.42 -30.14
CA LEU A 59 20.34 55.90 -30.94
C LEU A 59 21.42 55.26 -30.05
N ARG A 60 21.72 55.85 -28.88
CA ARG A 60 22.63 55.25 -27.89
C ARG A 60 22.14 53.88 -27.43
N ASN A 61 20.87 53.80 -27.04
CA ASN A 61 20.24 52.56 -26.59
C ASN A 61 20.18 51.52 -27.71
N PHE A 62 19.82 51.92 -28.93
CA PHE A 62 19.77 51.03 -30.10
C PHE A 62 21.15 50.45 -30.43
N LEU A 63 22.17 51.29 -30.54
CA LEU A 63 23.53 50.84 -30.85
C LEU A 63 24.09 49.95 -29.74
N SER A 64 23.77 50.24 -28.48
CA SER A 64 24.10 49.38 -27.35
C SER A 64 23.39 48.03 -27.41
N GLN A 65 22.07 48.03 -27.65
CA GLN A 65 21.25 46.81 -27.75
C GLN A 65 21.68 45.92 -28.92
N MET A 66 22.05 46.52 -30.05
CA MET A 66 22.56 45.81 -31.22
C MET A 66 24.04 45.43 -31.10
N SER A 67 24.68 45.68 -29.95
CA SER A 67 26.10 45.39 -29.69
C SER A 67 27.07 46.06 -30.68
N MET A 68 26.70 47.23 -31.22
CA MET A 68 27.51 48.04 -32.13
C MET A 68 28.39 49.03 -31.36
N THR A 69 29.29 48.51 -30.54
CA THR A 69 30.05 49.30 -29.53
C THR A 69 31.00 50.33 -30.14
N GLU A 70 31.70 50.01 -31.24
CA GLU A 70 32.59 50.95 -31.93
C GLU A 70 31.80 52.10 -32.57
N THR A 71 30.67 51.79 -33.21
CA THR A 71 29.76 52.80 -33.79
C THR A 71 29.16 53.69 -32.72
N LEU A 72 28.81 53.10 -31.57
CA LEU A 72 28.35 53.85 -30.41
C LEU A 72 29.44 54.83 -29.96
N ASP A 73 30.68 54.39 -29.75
CA ASP A 73 31.78 55.23 -29.27
C ASP A 73 32.09 56.42 -30.19
N CYS A 74 32.11 56.17 -31.52
CA CYS A 74 32.22 57.23 -32.52
C CYS A 74 31.07 58.23 -32.42
N PHE A 75 29.82 57.74 -32.35
CA PHE A 75 28.63 58.59 -32.21
C PHE A 75 28.68 59.45 -30.94
N GLN A 76 29.09 58.88 -29.80
CA GLN A 76 29.17 59.64 -28.54
C GLN A 76 30.22 60.75 -28.62
N THR A 77 31.37 60.45 -29.25
CA THR A 77 32.46 61.41 -29.42
C THR A 77 32.04 62.56 -30.32
N GLU A 78 31.48 62.26 -31.49
CA GLU A 78 31.00 63.28 -32.45
C GLU A 78 29.87 64.12 -31.88
N TRP A 79 28.90 63.50 -31.19
CA TRP A 79 27.80 64.21 -30.54
C TRP A 79 28.29 65.21 -29.49
N THR A 80 29.28 64.81 -28.69
CA THR A 80 29.87 65.67 -27.65
C THR A 80 30.62 66.85 -28.27
N GLU A 81 31.39 66.61 -29.33
CA GLU A 81 32.09 67.67 -30.08
C GLU A 81 31.11 68.68 -30.70
N MET A 82 30.02 68.19 -31.29
CA MET A 82 28.98 69.03 -31.91
C MET A 82 28.20 69.84 -30.88
N ALA A 83 27.89 69.26 -29.72
CA ALA A 83 27.26 69.95 -28.61
C ALA A 83 28.15 71.07 -28.04
N GLN A 84 29.45 70.81 -27.86
CA GLN A 84 30.42 71.82 -27.39
C GLN A 84 30.60 72.99 -28.37
N ARG A 85 30.47 72.74 -29.67
CA ARG A 85 30.49 73.77 -30.71
C ARG A 85 29.18 74.54 -30.84
N GLY A 86 28.13 74.15 -30.10
CA GLY A 86 26.79 74.74 -30.18
C GLY A 86 26.07 74.46 -31.49
N LEU A 87 26.52 73.46 -32.26
CA LEU A 87 25.92 73.07 -33.55
C LEU A 87 24.68 72.19 -33.38
N VAL A 88 24.52 71.63 -32.19
CA VAL A 88 23.34 70.86 -31.78
C VAL A 88 22.86 71.44 -30.47
N ASN A 89 21.55 71.67 -30.34
CA ASN A 89 20.94 72.04 -29.08
C ASN A 89 20.53 70.76 -28.34
N PRO A 90 21.20 70.39 -27.23
CA PRO A 90 20.87 69.18 -26.47
C PRO A 90 19.46 69.22 -25.89
N GLU A 91 18.87 70.42 -25.73
CA GLU A 91 17.53 70.61 -25.17
C GLU A 91 16.41 70.54 -26.23
N HIS A 92 16.75 70.50 -27.52
CA HIS A 92 15.78 70.45 -28.63
C HIS A 92 16.13 69.31 -29.59
N VAL A 93 16.27 68.10 -29.07
CA VAL A 93 16.34 66.88 -29.89
C VAL A 93 14.91 66.36 -30.11
N ASP A 94 14.58 66.00 -31.35
CA ASP A 94 13.27 65.46 -31.71
C ASP A 94 12.92 64.24 -30.85
N VAL A 95 11.64 64.08 -30.54
CA VAL A 95 11.14 62.95 -29.74
C VAL A 95 11.09 61.69 -30.59
N VAL A 96 11.45 60.56 -29.98
CA VAL A 96 11.35 59.24 -30.61
C VAL A 96 9.89 58.95 -31.01
N PRO A 97 9.62 58.44 -32.24
CA PRO A 97 8.26 58.13 -32.66
C PRO A 97 7.57 57.11 -31.75
N ASP A 98 6.32 57.37 -31.37
CA ASP A 98 5.50 56.54 -30.46
C ASP A 98 5.42 55.06 -30.88
N VAL A 99 5.45 54.77 -32.19
CA VAL A 99 5.41 53.41 -32.74
C VAL A 99 6.59 52.56 -32.26
N HIS A 100 7.77 53.16 -32.07
CA HIS A 100 8.94 52.41 -31.60
C HIS A 100 8.80 52.03 -30.12
N VAL A 101 8.33 52.97 -29.29
CA VAL A 101 8.04 52.73 -27.87
C VAL A 101 7.00 51.62 -27.73
N GLU A 102 5.96 51.66 -28.56
CA GLU A 102 4.91 50.64 -28.55
C GLU A 102 5.42 49.26 -28.98
N ASN A 103 6.29 49.17 -30.00
CA ASN A 103 6.89 47.91 -30.40
C ASN A 103 7.78 47.30 -29.31
N GLN A 104 8.54 48.11 -28.57
CA GLN A 104 9.32 47.62 -27.43
C GLN A 104 8.41 47.08 -26.33
N ARG A 105 7.32 47.81 -26.01
CA ARG A 105 6.32 47.37 -25.03
C ARG A 105 5.71 46.01 -25.42
N LEU A 106 5.31 45.87 -26.69
CA LEU A 106 4.76 44.63 -27.23
C LEU A 106 5.78 43.47 -27.22
N ASP A 107 7.06 43.74 -27.51
CA ASP A 107 8.12 42.72 -27.44
C ASP A 107 8.35 42.23 -26.00
N SER A 108 8.32 43.13 -25.02
CA SER A 108 8.35 42.78 -23.60
C SER A 108 7.13 41.95 -23.19
N GLU A 109 5.93 42.33 -23.60
CA GLU A 109 4.71 41.56 -23.32
C GLU A 109 4.76 40.17 -23.95
N LEU A 110 5.27 40.05 -25.19
CA LEU A 110 5.42 38.78 -25.87
C LEU A 110 6.39 37.86 -25.12
N LYS A 111 7.56 38.39 -24.71
CA LYS A 111 8.55 37.64 -23.93
C LYS A 111 7.99 37.17 -22.59
N ASN A 112 7.26 38.05 -21.89
CA ASN A 112 6.63 37.71 -20.61
C ASN A 112 5.59 36.60 -20.79
N ALA A 113 4.69 36.73 -21.79
CA ALA A 113 3.68 35.72 -22.08
C ALA A 113 4.29 34.37 -22.49
N GLN A 114 5.41 34.39 -23.23
CA GLN A 114 6.14 33.17 -23.58
C GLN A 114 6.73 32.48 -22.36
N ARG A 115 7.34 33.25 -21.44
CA ARG A 115 7.88 32.72 -20.18
C ARG A 115 6.76 32.12 -19.32
N GLU A 116 5.68 32.85 -19.10
CA GLU A 116 4.52 32.34 -18.33
C GLU A 116 3.95 31.06 -18.95
N GLY A 117 3.84 31.02 -20.29
CA GLY A 117 3.39 29.83 -21.01
C GLY A 117 4.30 28.61 -20.77
N GLU A 118 5.62 28.82 -20.75
CA GLU A 118 6.59 27.78 -20.46
C GLU A 118 6.52 27.31 -19.00
N GLU A 119 6.39 28.23 -18.04
CA GLU A 119 6.20 27.92 -16.62
C GLU A 119 4.95 27.07 -16.40
N TYR A 120 3.82 27.45 -17.01
CA TYR A 120 2.59 26.66 -16.94
C TYR A 120 2.75 25.28 -17.58
N ARG A 121 3.47 25.18 -18.70
CA ARG A 121 3.75 23.90 -19.36
C ARG A 121 4.57 22.98 -18.46
N LEU A 122 5.59 23.51 -17.77
CA LEU A 122 6.41 22.76 -16.82
C LEU A 122 5.59 22.33 -15.60
N ALA A 123 4.83 23.24 -15.01
CA ALA A 123 3.96 22.94 -13.88
C ALA A 123 2.90 21.87 -14.22
N ALA A 124 2.28 21.98 -15.39
CA ALA A 124 1.32 20.98 -15.87
C ALA A 124 1.97 19.60 -16.08
N SER A 125 3.19 19.57 -16.61
CA SER A 125 3.94 18.33 -16.81
C SER A 125 4.30 17.66 -15.47
N ALA A 126 4.82 18.43 -14.51
CA ALA A 126 5.12 17.95 -13.16
C ALA A 126 3.86 17.47 -12.42
N GLY A 127 2.74 18.17 -12.61
CA GLY A 127 1.42 17.77 -12.10
C GLY A 127 0.94 16.45 -12.70
N ALA A 128 1.08 16.27 -14.03
CA ALA A 128 0.71 15.04 -14.73
C ALA A 128 1.54 13.83 -14.26
N GLU A 129 2.85 14.01 -14.08
CA GLU A 129 3.73 12.96 -13.53
C GLU A 129 3.35 12.57 -12.10
N THR A 130 3.07 13.56 -11.25
CA THR A 130 2.62 13.32 -9.87
C THR A 130 1.30 12.57 -9.84
N LEU A 131 0.35 12.95 -10.70
CA LEU A 131 -0.93 12.27 -10.83
C LEU A 131 -0.74 10.82 -11.26
N ALA A 132 0.14 10.54 -12.22
CA ALA A 132 0.45 9.19 -12.66
C ALA A 132 1.04 8.33 -11.51
N ARG A 133 1.95 8.89 -10.71
CA ARG A 133 2.49 8.20 -9.52
C ARG A 133 1.40 7.87 -8.50
N VAL A 134 0.54 8.83 -8.17
CA VAL A 134 -0.58 8.64 -7.22
C VAL A 134 -1.61 7.63 -7.74
N GLN A 135 -1.88 7.63 -9.06
CA GLN A 135 -2.75 6.65 -9.69
C GLN A 135 -2.22 5.23 -9.52
N LYS A 136 -0.93 5.01 -9.83
CA LYS A 136 -0.27 3.71 -9.66
C LYS A 136 -0.33 3.21 -8.21
N GLU A 137 -0.04 4.09 -7.24
CA GLU A 137 -0.10 3.73 -5.82
C GLU A 137 -1.52 3.36 -5.38
N ARG A 138 -2.52 4.16 -5.76
CA ARG A 138 -3.94 3.88 -5.46
C ARG A 138 -4.40 2.56 -6.08
N ASP A 139 -3.98 2.24 -7.30
CA ASP A 139 -4.31 0.97 -7.95
C ASP A 139 -3.63 -0.22 -7.28
N PHE A 140 -2.38 -0.06 -6.85
CA PHE A 140 -1.67 -1.03 -6.03
C PHE A 140 -2.44 -1.31 -4.72
N GLN A 141 -2.76 -0.28 -3.95
CA GLN A 141 -3.50 -0.42 -2.69
C GLN A 141 -4.87 -1.07 -2.90
N ARG A 142 -5.59 -0.72 -3.97
CA ARG A 142 -6.88 -1.33 -4.32
C ARG A 142 -6.71 -2.82 -4.60
N MET A 143 -5.67 -3.21 -5.34
CA MET A 143 -5.37 -4.60 -5.63
C MET A 143 -4.99 -5.37 -4.35
N GLN A 144 -4.16 -4.77 -3.48
CA GLN A 144 -3.77 -5.37 -2.21
C GLN A 144 -4.96 -5.58 -1.28
N HIS A 145 -5.82 -4.57 -1.13
CA HIS A 145 -7.03 -4.69 -0.32
C HIS A 145 -7.91 -5.85 -0.82
N LYS A 146 -8.09 -5.98 -2.15
CA LYS A 146 -8.84 -7.09 -2.74
C LYS A 146 -8.24 -8.46 -2.39
N ARG A 147 -6.92 -8.62 -2.47
CA ARG A 147 -6.21 -9.86 -2.10
C ARG A 147 -6.40 -10.20 -0.63
N VAL A 148 -6.21 -9.21 0.26
CA VAL A 148 -6.38 -9.38 1.71
C VAL A 148 -7.82 -9.79 2.05
N VAL A 149 -8.82 -9.20 1.41
CA VAL A 149 -10.23 -9.57 1.62
C VAL A 149 -10.49 -11.01 1.17
N GLN A 150 -9.91 -11.46 0.06
CA GLN A 150 -10.03 -12.85 -0.41
C GLN A 150 -9.42 -13.84 0.59
N GLU A 151 -8.19 -13.58 1.04
CA GLU A 151 -7.52 -14.44 2.03
C GLU A 151 -8.27 -14.45 3.38
N LYS A 152 -8.74 -13.28 3.85
CA LYS A 152 -9.59 -13.19 5.03
C LYS A 152 -10.82 -14.08 4.91
N ASN A 153 -11.51 -14.03 3.77
CA ASN A 153 -12.71 -14.84 3.55
C ASN A 153 -12.40 -16.34 3.49
N ARG A 154 -11.26 -16.73 2.92
CA ARG A 154 -10.78 -18.12 2.92
C ARG A 154 -10.52 -18.61 4.35
N VAL A 155 -9.80 -17.84 5.15
CA VAL A 155 -9.51 -18.19 6.56
C VAL A 155 -10.79 -18.28 7.38
N ILE A 156 -11.74 -17.37 7.17
CA ILE A 156 -13.05 -17.43 7.82
C ILE A 156 -13.76 -18.76 7.50
N GLU A 157 -13.71 -19.20 6.25
CA GLU A 157 -14.34 -20.45 5.84
C GLU A 157 -13.67 -21.67 6.48
N ASP A 158 -12.34 -21.69 6.55
CA ASP A 158 -11.61 -22.77 7.21
C ASP A 158 -11.88 -22.82 8.72
N ILE A 159 -12.02 -21.66 9.38
CA ILE A 159 -12.46 -21.58 10.78
C ILE A 159 -13.86 -22.19 10.96
N ARG A 160 -14.80 -21.94 10.04
CA ARG A 160 -16.15 -22.54 10.11
C ARG A 160 -16.10 -24.06 9.98
N LYS A 161 -15.31 -24.59 9.04
CA LYS A 161 -15.13 -26.03 8.86
C LYS A 161 -14.52 -26.68 10.11
N LEU A 162 -13.47 -26.07 10.66
CA LEU A 162 -12.82 -26.54 11.89
C LEU A 162 -13.79 -26.56 13.07
N LYS A 163 -14.59 -25.51 13.26
CA LYS A 163 -15.64 -25.48 14.30
C LYS A 163 -16.62 -26.63 14.14
N SER A 164 -17.14 -26.84 12.93
CA SER A 164 -18.07 -27.94 12.66
C SER A 164 -17.44 -29.32 12.93
N GLN A 165 -16.15 -29.51 12.63
CA GLN A 165 -15.42 -30.73 12.96
C GLN A 165 -15.26 -30.90 14.48
N CYS A 166 -14.91 -29.84 15.20
CA CYS A 166 -14.83 -29.86 16.66
C CYS A 166 -16.18 -30.25 17.29
N ASP A 167 -17.29 -29.68 16.82
CA ASP A 167 -18.63 -30.02 17.30
C ASP A 167 -18.93 -31.52 17.07
N HIS A 168 -18.56 -32.05 15.89
CA HIS A 168 -18.70 -33.48 15.59
C HIS A 168 -17.88 -34.36 16.54
N TYR A 169 -16.61 -34.00 16.78
CA TYR A 169 -15.74 -34.74 17.68
C TYR A 169 -16.21 -34.67 19.14
N GLU A 170 -16.74 -33.53 19.58
CA GLU A 170 -17.32 -33.38 20.91
C GLU A 170 -18.51 -34.34 21.11
N LEU A 171 -19.40 -34.45 20.12
CA LEU A 171 -20.50 -35.40 20.14
C LEU A 171 -20.02 -36.86 20.14
N ALA A 172 -19.01 -37.19 19.33
CA ALA A 172 -18.44 -38.52 19.29
C ALA A 172 -17.79 -38.91 20.64
N LEU A 173 -17.08 -37.97 21.26
CA LEU A 173 -16.45 -38.16 22.57
C LEU A 173 -17.49 -38.37 23.66
N LYS A 174 -18.57 -37.57 23.69
CA LYS A 174 -19.71 -37.74 24.61
C LYS A 174 -20.31 -39.15 24.50
N ARG A 175 -20.60 -39.60 23.28
CA ARG A 175 -21.13 -40.96 23.04
C ARG A 175 -20.17 -42.07 23.50
N SER A 176 -18.87 -41.91 23.26
CA SER A 176 -17.87 -42.88 23.70
C SER A 176 -17.78 -42.93 25.23
N ASN A 177 -17.83 -41.78 25.89
CA ASN A 177 -17.83 -41.69 27.35
C ASN A 177 -19.07 -42.35 27.97
N GLU A 178 -20.26 -42.12 27.40
CA GLU A 178 -21.49 -42.80 27.83
C GLU A 178 -21.37 -44.32 27.74
N LYS A 179 -20.84 -44.84 26.62
CA LYS A 179 -20.58 -46.28 26.43
C LYS A 179 -19.61 -46.83 27.46
N TYR A 180 -18.52 -46.10 27.72
CA TYR A 180 -17.54 -46.48 28.74
C TYR A 180 -18.17 -46.57 30.13
N GLN A 181 -18.95 -45.57 30.52
CA GLN A 181 -19.67 -45.57 31.81
C GLN A 181 -20.69 -46.70 31.91
N ALA A 182 -21.40 -47.02 30.82
CA ALA A 182 -22.33 -48.15 30.78
C ALA A 182 -21.61 -49.51 30.95
N ALA A 183 -20.51 -49.70 30.22
CA ALA A 183 -19.69 -50.92 30.32
C ALA A 183 -19.08 -51.09 31.71
N LEU A 184 -18.63 -49.99 32.33
CA LEU A 184 -18.12 -49.99 33.70
C LEU A 184 -19.19 -50.44 34.71
N LYS A 185 -20.41 -49.89 34.61
CA LYS A 185 -21.55 -50.30 35.46
C LYS A 185 -21.91 -51.76 35.27
N GLN A 186 -21.98 -52.24 34.02
CA GLN A 186 -22.24 -53.65 33.72
C GLN A 186 -21.15 -54.57 34.28
N THR A 187 -19.88 -54.19 34.14
CA THR A 187 -18.74 -54.97 34.65
C THR A 187 -18.83 -55.10 36.18
N MET A 188 -19.22 -54.03 36.87
CA MET A 188 -19.42 -54.04 38.31
C MET A 188 -20.58 -54.98 38.73
N LEU A 189 -21.71 -54.94 38.02
CA LEU A 189 -22.84 -55.86 38.26
C LEU A 189 -22.46 -57.33 38.05
N VAL A 190 -21.81 -57.65 36.92
CA VAL A 190 -21.34 -59.01 36.61
C VAL A 190 -20.36 -59.51 37.66
N THR A 191 -19.47 -58.64 38.15
CA THR A 191 -18.52 -59.00 39.21
C THR A 191 -19.24 -59.36 40.51
N LEU A 192 -20.25 -58.57 40.91
CA LEU A 192 -21.05 -58.85 42.10
C LEU A 192 -21.87 -60.14 41.97
N GLU A 193 -22.48 -60.39 40.80
CA GLU A 193 -23.20 -61.64 40.52
C GLU A 193 -22.28 -62.86 40.57
N ARG A 194 -21.08 -62.74 39.97
CA ARG A 194 -20.04 -63.77 40.02
C ARG A 194 -19.63 -64.06 41.47
N ASP A 195 -19.39 -63.03 42.28
CA ASP A 195 -18.99 -63.21 43.69
C ASP A 195 -20.11 -63.86 44.51
N LYS A 196 -21.37 -63.47 44.28
CA LYS A 196 -22.52 -64.11 44.92
C LYS A 196 -22.65 -65.59 44.53
N ALA A 197 -22.51 -65.91 43.24
CA ALA A 197 -22.54 -67.29 42.75
C ALA A 197 -21.37 -68.12 43.34
N LEU A 198 -20.19 -67.53 43.49
CA LEU A 198 -19.02 -68.18 44.06
C LEU A 198 -19.20 -68.46 45.57
N VAL A 199 -19.82 -67.56 46.32
CA VAL A 199 -20.21 -67.78 47.71
C VAL A 199 -21.25 -68.90 47.83
N GLN A 200 -22.28 -68.91 46.96
CA GLN A 200 -23.28 -69.97 46.92
C GLN A 200 -22.69 -71.33 46.54
N ALA A 201 -21.81 -71.39 45.54
CA ALA A 201 -21.13 -72.61 45.15
C ALA A 201 -20.25 -73.16 46.28
N LYS A 202 -19.54 -72.28 47.01
CA LYS A 202 -18.76 -72.67 48.20
C LYS A 202 -19.64 -73.22 49.31
N SER A 203 -20.80 -72.61 49.59
CA SER A 203 -21.71 -73.12 50.63
C SER A 203 -22.33 -74.45 50.24
N GLN A 204 -22.74 -74.62 48.98
CA GLN A 204 -23.24 -75.88 48.45
C GLN A 204 -22.17 -76.99 48.45
N ALA A 205 -20.93 -76.67 48.08
CA ALA A 205 -19.81 -77.62 48.12
C ALA A 205 -19.50 -78.06 49.56
N ASN A 206 -19.53 -77.14 50.53
CA ASN A 206 -19.39 -77.47 51.95
C ASN A 206 -20.53 -78.38 52.43
N LEU A 207 -21.78 -78.10 52.06
CA LEU A 207 -22.92 -78.96 52.40
C LEU A 207 -22.77 -80.35 51.78
N HIS A 208 -22.37 -80.43 50.50
CA HIS A 208 -22.12 -81.69 49.83
C HIS A 208 -20.98 -82.49 50.49
N LEU A 209 -19.91 -81.83 50.93
CA LEU A 209 -18.82 -82.47 51.69
C LEU A 209 -19.32 -83.04 53.03
N GLN A 210 -20.16 -82.29 53.76
CA GLN A 210 -20.77 -82.77 55.00
C GLN A 210 -21.68 -83.99 54.78
N ILE A 211 -22.47 -83.99 53.70
CA ILE A 211 -23.32 -85.15 53.34
C ILE A 211 -22.45 -86.36 52.99
N VAL A 212 -21.41 -86.19 52.16
CA VAL A 212 -20.49 -87.28 51.78
C VAL A 212 -19.74 -87.83 53.00
N GLN A 213 -19.31 -86.98 53.95
CA GLN A 213 -18.69 -87.42 55.20
C GLN A 213 -19.69 -88.14 56.12
N GLY A 214 -20.95 -87.67 56.19
CA GLY A 214 -22.02 -88.33 56.93
C GLY A 214 -22.38 -89.71 56.37
N VAL A 215 -22.46 -89.86 55.04
CA VAL A 215 -22.66 -91.16 54.38
C VAL A 215 -21.48 -92.10 54.63
N ARG A 216 -20.23 -91.59 54.56
CA ARG A 216 -19.03 -92.38 54.85
C ARG A 216 -18.94 -92.86 56.31
N LEU A 217 -19.50 -92.10 57.26
CA LEU A 217 -19.62 -92.49 58.67
C LEU A 217 -20.78 -93.50 58.89
N GLY A 218 -21.84 -93.45 58.08
CA GLY A 218 -22.92 -94.44 58.07
C GLY A 218 -22.47 -95.81 57.55
N GLU A 219 -21.69 -95.86 56.47
CA GLU A 219 -21.13 -97.12 55.93
C GLU A 219 -20.13 -97.78 56.90
N VAL A 220 -19.40 -97.00 57.71
CA VAL A 220 -18.51 -97.52 58.79
C VAL A 220 -19.31 -98.03 60.01
N SER A 221 -20.54 -97.55 60.22
CA SER A 221 -21.43 -98.00 61.30
C SER A 221 -22.15 -99.31 60.95
N GLU A 222 -22.58 -99.49 59.70
CA GLU A 222 -23.20 -100.75 59.26
C GLU A 222 -22.17 -101.89 59.15
N GLY A 223 -20.91 -101.60 58.84
CA GLY A 223 -19.81 -102.58 58.84
C GLY A 223 -19.42 -103.15 60.22
N LYS A 224 -19.95 -102.62 61.33
CA LYS A 224 -19.69 -103.12 62.70
C LYS A 224 -20.77 -104.02 63.27
N CYS A 225 -21.89 -104.25 62.57
CA CYS A 225 -22.99 -105.10 63.05
C CYS A 225 -22.96 -106.56 62.55
N LEU A 226 -21.91 -106.99 61.83
CA LEU A 226 -21.73 -108.38 61.37
C LEU A 226 -20.46 -109.03 61.94
N LEU A 227 -20.27 -108.91 63.26
CA LEU A 227 -19.45 -109.85 64.05
C LEU A 227 -20.40 -110.65 64.94
N LYS A 228 -20.79 -111.84 64.46
CA LYS A 228 -21.21 -112.98 65.27
C LYS A 228 -20.97 -114.25 64.48
#